data_AF-A0A1F3E9T2-F1
#
_entry.id   AF-A0A1F3E9T2-F1
#
_cell.length_a   1.000
_cell.length_b   1.000
_cell.length_c   1.000
_cell.angle_alpha   90.00
_cell.angle_beta   90.00
_cell.angle_gamma   90.00
#
_symmetry.space_group_name_H-M   'P 1'
#
loop_
_entity.id
_entity.type
_entity.pdbx_description
1 polymer ?
#
loop_
_entity_poly.entity_id
_entity_poly.type
_entity_poly.pdbx_seq_one_letter_code
_entity_poly.pdbx_strand_id
1 'polypeptide(L)'
;MKKAALTLGVLICYLVTFHEAQAQNVFEAIKTEKFIKVKSLVNKDPELIQSRDEVGNTLLHLAASNSKTDIASYLIEKGCEVNANSNTGETPLHIAAKWRRKEVVALLISKGAKIDVNDGANYTPLTNAIQHYQTSSQQSERLETIKLLVENGADINKKGMWNWFPIQVAAEFGSEEIVNYLIDKGSIIPFEQGQDTYQILIASCSRGFTGLFEKLLEQGFELQNNQYTRGLLHTAAAGGSEKIVETLLEKGFKVMSGDAHGWSPLHSAAEKGNVKIVELLVNKGADINDRNASGRTPYNLADYFGHKDVCDLLISKGADTSEQQFPEFNGNYMGQKEPDNGPRVFAPDIVSTKYDLHGNIVFSPIGDEAYWSGWYPNKTSTEGKQQILTSKLENGKWTIPEIASFSIIGYDDDCPFISPDGKKLYFVSRRPLKQNEGNSEKENIWFVTKEGNNWVNPTPVDAVNFLDLHWQISVDNKGNLYFGARDPEGKKFGEIYCSKFENGVYVKPEKLCTQINSENSEGSPNISPDGDYILFDRAKQGIQMGLFISFKKDDGSWTDARPIAEVAKINSVNQCCYVTHDRNFLFYISGYGNSWGAYWIKADFIDKMRSTINDIPDEANNNKPE
;
A
#
# COMPACT_ATOMS: atom_id res chain seq x y z
N MET A 1 -15.17 -25.99 59.23
CA MET A 1 -14.74 -24.91 58.32
C MET A 1 -14.37 -25.41 56.91
N LYS A 2 -13.54 -26.45 56.73
CA LYS A 2 -13.13 -26.93 55.37
C LYS A 2 -14.26 -27.47 54.47
N LYS A 3 -15.29 -28.15 55.01
CA LYS A 3 -16.44 -28.63 54.20
C LYS A 3 -17.36 -27.50 53.70
N ALA A 4 -17.60 -26.48 54.52
CA ALA A 4 -18.41 -25.31 54.13
C ALA A 4 -17.73 -24.49 53.02
N ALA A 5 -16.39 -24.38 53.05
CA ALA A 5 -15.63 -23.70 51.99
C ALA A 5 -15.68 -24.44 50.64
N LEU A 6 -15.68 -25.78 50.65
CA LEU A 6 -15.78 -26.58 49.42
C LEU A 6 -17.18 -26.51 48.80
N THR A 7 -18.23 -26.57 49.62
CA THR A 7 -19.63 -26.44 49.14
C THR A 7 -19.94 -25.03 48.63
N LEU A 8 -19.38 -23.99 49.29
CA LEU A 8 -19.49 -22.61 48.83
C LEU A 8 -18.74 -22.40 47.50
N GLY A 9 -17.56 -23.00 47.35
CA GLY A 9 -16.78 -22.94 46.10
C GLY A 9 -17.48 -23.59 44.90
N VAL A 10 -18.11 -24.76 45.07
CA VAL A 10 -18.88 -25.43 44.00
C VAL A 10 -20.15 -24.65 43.64
N LEU A 11 -20.83 -24.07 44.64
CA LEU A 11 -22.02 -23.25 44.40
C LEU A 11 -21.67 -21.96 43.66
N ILE A 12 -20.56 -21.30 44.01
CA ILE A 12 -20.05 -20.12 43.31
C ILE A 12 -19.67 -20.48 41.87
N CYS A 13 -18.93 -21.56 41.63
CA CYS A 13 -18.60 -22.00 40.27
C CYS A 13 -19.84 -22.33 39.42
N TYR A 14 -20.87 -22.95 40.01
CA TYR A 14 -22.12 -23.25 39.30
C TYR A 14 -22.92 -21.98 38.98
N LEU A 15 -22.99 -21.03 39.92
CA LEU A 15 -23.65 -19.74 39.70
C LEU A 15 -22.93 -18.91 38.62
N VAL A 16 -21.59 -18.90 38.63
CA VAL A 16 -20.78 -18.21 37.61
C VAL A 16 -20.99 -18.82 36.22
N THR A 17 -20.86 -20.15 36.09
CA THR A 17 -21.05 -20.83 34.79
C THR A 17 -22.49 -20.76 34.27
N PHE A 18 -23.49 -20.77 35.17
CA PHE A 18 -24.89 -20.59 34.80
C PHE A 18 -25.19 -19.16 34.31
N HIS A 19 -24.64 -18.14 34.98
CA HIS A 19 -24.78 -16.75 34.56
C HIS A 19 -24.07 -16.48 33.22
N GLU A 20 -22.87 -17.03 33.00
CA GLU A 20 -22.16 -16.95 31.69
C GLU A 20 -22.99 -17.58 30.56
N ALA A 21 -23.59 -18.75 30.78
CA ALA A 21 -24.44 -19.39 29.78
C ALA A 21 -25.70 -18.56 29.46
N GLN A 22 -26.28 -17.87 30.45
CA GLN A 22 -27.42 -16.97 30.21
C GLN A 22 -27.02 -15.67 29.51
N ALA A 23 -25.86 -15.11 29.85
CA ALA A 23 -25.27 -13.97 29.17
C ALA A 23 -25.08 -14.26 27.67
N GLN A 24 -24.46 -15.39 27.33
CA GLN A 24 -24.29 -15.80 25.93
C GLN A 24 -25.64 -15.94 25.20
N ASN A 25 -26.65 -16.48 25.88
CA ASN A 25 -27.99 -16.64 25.31
C ASN A 25 -28.72 -15.33 25.03
N VAL A 26 -28.52 -14.29 25.85
CA VAL A 26 -29.15 -12.97 25.62
C VAL A 26 -28.44 -12.23 24.49
N PHE A 27 -27.11 -12.32 24.38
CA PHE A 27 -26.36 -11.75 23.26
C PHE A 27 -26.80 -12.33 21.90
N GLU A 28 -26.94 -13.65 21.81
CA GLU A 28 -27.45 -14.31 20.60
C GLU A 28 -28.92 -13.96 20.30
N ALA A 29 -29.74 -13.74 21.33
CA ALA A 29 -31.13 -13.31 21.14
C ALA A 29 -31.24 -11.91 20.54
N ILE A 30 -30.30 -11.00 20.85
CA ILE A 30 -30.23 -9.66 20.28
C ILE A 30 -29.79 -9.73 18.81
N LYS A 31 -28.76 -10.53 18.49
CA LYS A 31 -28.27 -10.73 17.11
C LYS A 31 -29.36 -11.29 16.19
N THR A 32 -30.21 -12.19 16.70
CA THR A 32 -31.25 -12.89 15.92
C THR A 32 -32.65 -12.25 15.98
N GLU A 33 -32.78 -11.04 16.53
CA GLU A 33 -34.03 -10.25 16.56
C GLU A 33 -35.21 -10.88 17.33
N LYS A 34 -34.97 -11.52 18.47
CA LYS A 34 -36.05 -12.11 19.29
C LYS A 34 -36.40 -11.20 20.48
N PHE A 35 -37.05 -10.06 20.26
CA PHE A 35 -37.43 -9.10 21.32
C PHE A 35 -38.11 -9.78 22.53
N ILE A 36 -39.08 -10.68 22.27
CA ILE A 36 -39.76 -11.45 23.31
C ILE A 36 -38.80 -12.33 24.11
N LYS A 37 -37.81 -12.95 23.45
CA LYS A 37 -36.79 -13.76 24.11
C LYS A 37 -35.88 -12.90 24.97
N VAL A 38 -35.42 -11.74 24.47
CA VAL A 38 -34.61 -10.78 25.24
C VAL A 38 -35.36 -10.34 26.49
N LYS A 39 -36.62 -9.90 26.34
CA LYS A 39 -37.48 -9.49 27.46
C LYS A 39 -37.69 -10.62 28.47
N SER A 40 -37.89 -11.85 28.00
CA SER A 40 -38.05 -13.02 28.87
C SER A 40 -36.79 -13.34 29.66
N LEU A 41 -35.62 -13.26 29.04
CA LEU A 41 -34.33 -13.52 29.68
C LEU A 41 -34.01 -12.46 30.73
N VAL A 42 -34.09 -11.17 30.38
CA VAL A 42 -33.79 -10.05 31.30
C VAL A 42 -34.79 -9.99 32.46
N ASN A 43 -36.06 -10.35 32.26
CA ASN A 43 -37.01 -10.41 33.38
C ASN A 43 -36.76 -11.60 34.33
N LYS A 44 -36.16 -12.70 33.84
CA LYS A 44 -35.80 -13.86 34.67
C LYS A 44 -34.52 -13.63 35.45
N ASP A 45 -33.54 -12.96 34.83
CA ASP A 45 -32.28 -12.56 35.44
C ASP A 45 -31.99 -11.07 35.11
N PRO A 46 -32.38 -10.14 35.99
CA PRO A 46 -32.12 -8.71 35.79
C PRO A 46 -30.64 -8.33 35.76
N GLU A 47 -29.73 -9.15 36.31
CA GLU A 47 -28.29 -8.85 36.33
C GLU A 47 -27.66 -8.93 34.92
N LEU A 48 -28.31 -9.64 33.98
CA LEU A 48 -27.90 -9.71 32.59
C LEU A 48 -27.76 -8.35 31.90
N ILE A 49 -28.39 -7.30 32.44
CA ILE A 49 -28.28 -5.94 31.91
C ILE A 49 -26.85 -5.37 32.00
N GLN A 50 -26.02 -5.93 32.90
CA GLN A 50 -24.62 -5.56 33.11
C GLN A 50 -23.63 -6.47 32.36
N SER A 51 -24.12 -7.51 31.66
CA SER A 51 -23.27 -8.45 30.95
C SER A 51 -22.49 -7.77 29.81
N ARG A 52 -21.26 -8.26 29.60
CA ARG A 52 -20.35 -7.82 28.53
C ARG A 52 -19.89 -9.02 27.72
N ASP A 53 -19.72 -8.84 26.42
CA ASP A 53 -19.10 -9.85 25.55
C ASP A 53 -17.56 -9.80 25.65
N GLU A 54 -16.87 -10.65 24.88
CA GLU A 54 -15.41 -10.79 24.89
C GLU A 54 -14.66 -9.49 24.51
N VAL A 55 -15.30 -8.59 23.77
CA VAL A 55 -14.74 -7.27 23.39
C VAL A 55 -15.28 -6.14 24.25
N GLY A 56 -15.95 -6.48 25.35
CA GLY A 56 -16.45 -5.53 26.34
C GLY A 56 -17.75 -4.83 25.95
N ASN A 57 -18.41 -5.22 24.86
CA ASN A 57 -19.68 -4.62 24.46
C ASN A 57 -20.79 -5.01 25.42
N THR A 58 -21.61 -4.02 25.80
CA THR A 58 -22.87 -4.27 26.53
C THR A 58 -23.97 -4.73 25.57
N LEU A 59 -25.09 -5.21 26.12
CA LEU A 59 -26.30 -5.52 25.33
C LEU A 59 -26.75 -4.34 24.44
N LEU A 60 -26.57 -3.10 24.93
CA LEU A 60 -26.95 -1.89 24.20
C LEU A 60 -26.05 -1.62 22.98
N HIS A 61 -24.76 -1.97 23.02
CA HIS A 61 -23.87 -1.88 21.85
C HIS A 61 -24.36 -2.79 20.72
N LEU A 62 -24.78 -4.02 21.05
CA LEU A 62 -25.28 -4.96 20.05
C LEU A 62 -26.68 -4.59 19.52
N ALA A 63 -27.55 -4.05 20.37
CA ALA A 63 -28.82 -3.49 19.92
C ALA A 63 -28.58 -2.30 18.95
N ALA A 64 -27.57 -1.48 19.24
CA ALA A 64 -27.15 -0.34 18.42
C ALA A 64 -26.57 -0.73 17.06
N SER A 65 -25.78 -1.80 16.94
CA SER A 65 -25.24 -2.22 15.63
C SER A 65 -26.32 -2.83 14.71
N ASN A 66 -27.35 -3.46 15.28
CA ASN A 66 -28.35 -4.25 14.56
C ASN A 66 -29.70 -3.51 14.30
N SER A 67 -29.75 -2.19 14.53
CA SER A 67 -30.96 -1.35 14.35
C SER A 67 -32.16 -1.77 15.21
N LYS A 68 -31.92 -2.37 16.39
CA LYS A 68 -33.00 -2.94 17.20
C LYS A 68 -33.55 -1.92 18.18
N THR A 69 -34.24 -0.89 17.67
CA THR A 69 -34.71 0.25 18.48
C THR A 69 -35.60 -0.17 19.66
N ASP A 70 -36.51 -1.13 19.47
CA ASP A 70 -37.38 -1.63 20.55
C ASP A 70 -36.58 -2.34 21.66
N ILE A 71 -35.59 -3.15 21.26
CA ILE A 71 -34.67 -3.81 22.20
C ILE A 71 -33.85 -2.75 22.93
N ALA A 72 -33.27 -1.79 22.22
CA ALA A 72 -32.48 -0.71 22.82
C ALA A 72 -33.30 0.09 23.84
N SER A 73 -34.54 0.47 23.51
CA SER A 73 -35.42 1.21 24.43
C SER A 73 -35.70 0.41 25.69
N TYR A 74 -36.06 -0.86 25.53
CA TYR A 74 -36.31 -1.76 26.66
C TYR A 74 -35.06 -1.94 27.55
N LEU A 75 -33.87 -2.11 26.97
CA LEU A 75 -32.64 -2.26 27.74
C LEU A 75 -32.32 -0.99 28.55
N ILE A 76 -32.50 0.19 27.97
CA ILE A 76 -32.31 1.47 28.67
C ILE A 76 -33.32 1.61 29.82
N GLU A 77 -34.60 1.27 29.58
CA GLU A 77 -35.63 1.26 30.64
C GLU A 77 -35.32 0.30 31.78
N LYS A 78 -34.58 -0.78 31.51
CA LYS A 78 -34.10 -1.75 32.51
C LYS A 78 -32.78 -1.37 33.17
N GLY A 79 -32.24 -0.18 32.88
CA GLY A 79 -31.05 0.35 33.54
C GLY A 79 -29.73 0.00 32.86
N CYS A 80 -29.74 -0.39 31.59
CA CYS A 80 -28.50 -0.52 30.82
C CYS A 80 -27.84 0.85 30.66
N GLU A 81 -26.53 0.94 30.94
CA GLU A 81 -25.80 2.20 30.89
C GLU A 81 -25.66 2.72 29.44
N VAL A 82 -26.26 3.87 29.17
CA VAL A 82 -26.30 4.51 27.83
C VAL A 82 -24.90 4.89 27.32
N ASN A 83 -23.98 5.22 28.23
CA ASN A 83 -22.64 5.73 27.92
C ASN A 83 -21.52 4.74 28.23
N ALA A 84 -21.83 3.45 28.42
CA ALA A 84 -20.82 2.44 28.69
C ALA A 84 -19.79 2.37 27.56
N ASN A 85 -18.51 2.17 27.90
CA ASN A 85 -17.46 1.92 26.92
C ASN A 85 -17.27 0.42 26.67
N SER A 86 -16.97 0.03 25.44
CA SER A 86 -16.37 -1.27 25.09
C SER A 86 -14.88 -1.30 25.47
N ASN A 87 -14.19 -2.43 25.22
CA ASN A 87 -12.73 -2.51 25.41
C ASN A 87 -11.95 -1.59 24.45
N THR A 88 -12.57 -1.17 23.33
CA THR A 88 -12.02 -0.21 22.37
C THR A 88 -12.40 1.23 22.69
N GLY A 89 -13.10 1.48 23.79
CA GLY A 89 -13.58 2.81 24.16
C GLY A 89 -14.82 3.28 23.40
N GLU A 90 -15.35 2.50 22.44
CA GLU A 90 -16.59 2.82 21.73
C GLU A 90 -17.77 2.84 22.71
N THR A 91 -18.74 3.74 22.49
CA THR A 91 -20.02 3.78 23.21
C THR A 91 -21.13 3.24 22.31
N PRO A 92 -22.33 2.93 22.83
CA PRO A 92 -23.45 2.56 21.97
C PRO A 92 -23.76 3.60 20.89
N LEU A 93 -23.53 4.89 21.17
CA LEU A 93 -23.72 5.96 20.18
C LEU A 93 -22.67 5.92 19.07
N HIS A 94 -21.40 5.62 19.38
CA HIS A 94 -20.37 5.40 18.35
C HIS A 94 -20.78 4.27 17.40
N ILE A 95 -21.23 3.13 17.96
CA ILE A 95 -21.67 1.97 17.19
C ILE A 95 -22.91 2.33 16.34
N ALA A 96 -23.93 2.96 16.92
CA ALA A 96 -25.13 3.35 16.19
C ALA A 96 -24.81 4.31 15.03
N ALA A 97 -23.93 5.29 15.25
CA ALA A 97 -23.50 6.27 14.26
C ALA A 97 -22.70 5.61 13.13
N LYS A 98 -21.71 4.77 13.47
CA LYS A 98 -20.88 3.97 12.57
C LYS A 98 -21.71 3.09 11.63
N TRP A 99 -22.79 2.50 12.14
CA TRP A 99 -23.67 1.64 11.36
C TRP A 99 -24.90 2.34 10.75
N ARG A 100 -25.04 3.67 10.97
CA ARG A 100 -26.11 4.55 10.45
C ARG A 100 -27.51 4.16 10.94
N ARG A 101 -27.61 3.80 12.21
CA ARG A 101 -28.89 3.37 12.81
C ARG A 101 -29.63 4.60 13.33
N LYS A 102 -30.16 5.43 12.43
CA LYS A 102 -30.71 6.75 12.77
C LYS A 102 -31.74 6.72 13.89
N GLU A 103 -32.63 5.71 13.93
CA GLU A 103 -33.63 5.56 14.99
C GLU A 103 -32.98 5.26 16.35
N VAL A 104 -31.92 4.44 16.36
CA VAL A 104 -31.17 4.14 17.59
C VAL A 104 -30.32 5.34 18.01
N VAL A 105 -29.72 6.08 17.07
CA VAL A 105 -29.02 7.34 17.35
C VAL A 105 -29.97 8.33 18.02
N ALA A 106 -31.16 8.55 17.44
CA ALA A 106 -32.17 9.44 18.01
C ALA A 106 -32.59 9.00 19.43
N LEU A 107 -32.83 7.69 19.61
CA LEU A 107 -33.15 7.13 20.92
C LEU A 107 -32.03 7.38 21.94
N LEU A 108 -30.78 7.05 21.61
CA LEU A 108 -29.64 7.18 22.51
C LEU A 108 -29.43 8.64 22.93
N ILE A 109 -29.49 9.58 21.98
CA ILE A 109 -29.40 11.02 22.26
C ILE A 109 -30.54 11.45 23.20
N SER A 110 -31.79 11.04 22.92
CA SER A 110 -32.95 11.36 23.77
C SER A 110 -32.85 10.82 25.20
N LYS A 111 -31.97 9.81 25.41
CA LYS A 111 -31.72 9.16 26.71
C LYS A 111 -30.40 9.62 27.35
N GLY A 112 -29.79 10.70 26.88
CA GLY A 112 -28.62 11.31 27.50
C GLY A 112 -27.29 10.67 27.09
N ALA A 113 -27.21 10.10 25.89
CA ALA A 113 -25.93 9.73 25.32
C ALA A 113 -25.04 10.98 25.14
N LYS A 114 -23.78 10.88 25.55
CA LYS A 114 -22.80 11.95 25.35
C LYS A 114 -22.42 11.98 23.86
N ILE A 115 -22.72 13.08 23.18
CA ILE A 115 -22.64 13.17 21.72
C ILE A 115 -21.21 13.36 21.19
N ASP A 116 -20.32 13.94 22.00
CA ASP A 116 -18.96 14.35 21.62
C ASP A 116 -17.88 13.58 22.39
N VAL A 117 -18.13 12.36 22.87
CA VAL A 117 -17.06 11.55 23.47
C VAL A 117 -16.14 11.00 22.39
N ASN A 118 -14.87 10.77 22.74
CA ASN A 118 -13.92 10.11 21.86
C ASN A 118 -13.79 8.64 22.27
N ASP A 119 -13.77 7.74 21.30
CA ASP A 119 -13.41 6.33 21.51
C ASP A 119 -11.90 6.14 21.70
N GLY A 120 -11.44 4.90 21.88
CA GLY A 120 -10.03 4.59 22.09
C GLY A 120 -9.13 4.86 20.89
N ALA A 121 -9.70 5.02 19.68
CA ALA A 121 -8.99 5.46 18.48
C ALA A 121 -9.15 6.98 18.22
N ASN A 122 -9.71 7.70 19.21
CA ASN A 122 -9.93 9.13 19.20
C ASN A 122 -11.00 9.60 18.19
N TYR A 123 -11.92 8.75 17.75
CA TYR A 123 -13.05 9.18 16.92
C TYR A 123 -14.23 9.63 17.79
N THR A 124 -14.94 10.66 17.33
CA THR A 124 -16.27 11.02 17.86
C THR A 124 -17.35 10.19 17.14
N PRO A 125 -18.59 10.11 17.68
CA PRO A 125 -19.72 9.55 16.95
C PRO A 125 -19.93 10.20 15.58
N LEU A 126 -19.74 11.52 15.47
CA LEU A 126 -19.81 12.25 14.21
C LEU A 126 -18.76 11.78 13.21
N THR A 127 -17.48 11.69 13.60
CA THR A 127 -16.42 11.22 12.68
C THR A 127 -16.57 9.74 12.32
N ASN A 128 -17.10 8.90 13.22
CA ASN A 128 -17.42 7.50 12.93
C ASN A 128 -18.56 7.37 11.90
N ALA A 129 -19.56 8.26 11.92
CA ALA A 129 -20.59 8.34 10.88
C ALA A 129 -20.03 8.79 9.52
N ILE A 130 -18.88 9.50 9.50
CA ILE A 130 -18.23 9.98 8.29
C ILE A 130 -17.25 8.93 7.70
N GLN A 131 -16.45 8.23 8.50
CA GLN A 131 -15.32 7.48 7.94
C GLN A 131 -15.69 6.21 7.15
N HIS A 132 -16.80 5.53 7.47
CA HIS A 132 -16.99 4.15 7.01
C HIS A 132 -17.21 4.01 5.50
N TYR A 133 -16.27 3.33 4.83
CA TYR A 133 -16.28 2.99 3.42
C TYR A 133 -17.42 2.03 3.10
N GLN A 134 -18.46 2.51 2.43
CA GLN A 134 -19.52 1.65 1.93
C GLN A 134 -20.01 2.07 0.55
N THR A 135 -20.73 1.16 -0.09
CA THR A 135 -21.28 1.26 -1.44
C THR A 135 -22.14 2.53 -1.62
N SER A 136 -22.20 3.03 -2.86
CA SER A 136 -22.99 4.21 -3.25
C SER A 136 -24.47 4.15 -2.82
N SER A 137 -25.03 2.95 -2.65
CA SER A 137 -26.42 2.70 -2.28
C SER A 137 -26.84 3.21 -0.89
N GLN A 138 -25.91 3.55 0.00
CA GLN A 138 -26.21 3.90 1.41
C GLN A 138 -25.76 5.31 1.81
N GLN A 139 -25.47 6.19 0.84
CA GLN A 139 -25.02 7.56 1.11
C GLN A 139 -26.12 8.43 1.73
N SER A 140 -27.38 8.20 1.39
CA SER A 140 -28.52 8.92 1.95
C SER A 140 -28.68 8.69 3.45
N GLU A 141 -28.69 7.43 3.89
CA GLU A 141 -28.80 7.05 5.32
C GLU A 141 -27.63 7.58 6.15
N ARG A 142 -26.44 7.60 5.55
CA ARG A 142 -25.24 8.16 6.15
C ARG A 142 -25.39 9.66 6.38
N LEU A 143 -25.81 10.41 5.36
CA LEU A 143 -26.05 11.84 5.47
C LEU A 143 -27.16 12.16 6.49
N GLU A 144 -28.23 11.36 6.54
CA GLU A 144 -29.30 11.51 7.53
C GLU A 144 -28.79 11.33 8.97
N THR A 145 -27.92 10.33 9.20
CA THR A 145 -27.33 10.10 10.53
C THR A 145 -26.41 11.25 10.94
N ILE A 146 -25.61 11.77 10.01
CA ILE A 146 -24.75 12.95 10.24
C ILE A 146 -25.62 14.17 10.57
N LYS A 147 -26.66 14.43 9.77
CA LYS A 147 -27.61 15.52 10.01
C LYS A 147 -28.22 15.44 11.41
N LEU A 148 -28.70 14.25 11.78
CA LEU A 148 -29.29 14.00 13.09
C LEU A 148 -28.30 14.30 14.23
N LEU A 149 -27.05 13.86 14.14
CA LEU A 149 -26.04 14.16 15.16
C LEU A 149 -25.77 15.66 15.28
N VAL A 150 -25.55 16.34 14.16
CA VAL A 150 -25.24 17.79 14.13
C VAL A 150 -26.43 18.63 14.62
N GLU A 151 -27.65 18.28 14.22
CA GLU A 151 -28.87 18.95 14.67
C GLU A 151 -29.16 18.74 16.16
N ASN A 152 -28.60 17.68 16.76
CA ASN A 152 -28.67 17.41 18.20
C ASN A 152 -27.41 17.91 18.96
N GLY A 153 -26.60 18.75 18.34
CA GLY A 153 -25.52 19.47 19.02
C GLY A 153 -24.16 18.77 19.03
N ALA A 154 -23.92 17.81 18.12
CA ALA A 154 -22.56 17.32 17.89
C ALA A 154 -21.64 18.48 17.44
N ASP A 155 -20.46 18.60 18.05
CA ASP A 155 -19.51 19.65 17.71
C ASP A 155 -18.87 19.36 16.34
N ILE A 156 -19.27 20.18 15.36
CA ILE A 156 -18.84 20.11 13.96
C ILE A 156 -17.34 20.36 13.77
N ASN A 157 -16.66 20.86 14.81
CA ASN A 157 -15.24 21.20 14.82
C ASN A 157 -14.45 20.40 15.85
N LYS A 158 -15.07 19.41 16.49
CA LYS A 158 -14.35 18.57 17.45
C LYS A 158 -13.33 17.70 16.75
N LYS A 159 -12.07 17.91 17.11
CA LYS A 159 -10.95 17.15 16.53
C LYS A 159 -10.96 15.70 17.01
N GLY A 160 -10.78 14.79 16.05
CA GLY A 160 -10.75 13.34 16.28
C GLY A 160 -9.37 12.74 16.05
N MET A 161 -9.33 11.55 15.42
CA MET A 161 -8.09 10.91 14.99
C MET A 161 -7.24 11.87 14.14
N TRP A 162 -5.91 11.78 14.27
CA TRP A 162 -4.93 12.65 13.60
C TRP A 162 -5.09 14.14 13.88
N ASN A 163 -5.82 14.52 14.94
CA ASN A 163 -6.13 15.91 15.25
C ASN A 163 -6.91 16.61 14.11
N TRP A 164 -7.66 15.83 13.33
CA TRP A 164 -8.44 16.32 12.20
C TRP A 164 -9.81 16.81 12.60
N PHE A 165 -10.27 17.88 11.93
CA PHE A 165 -11.65 18.31 11.95
C PHE A 165 -12.55 17.31 11.19
N PRO A 166 -13.85 17.19 11.53
CA PRO A 166 -14.78 16.33 10.81
C PRO A 166 -14.81 16.57 9.29
N ILE A 167 -14.61 17.82 8.84
CA ILE A 167 -14.54 18.14 7.40
C ILE A 167 -13.31 17.54 6.70
N GLN A 168 -12.18 17.37 7.39
CA GLN A 168 -11.01 16.69 6.85
C GLN A 168 -11.27 15.19 6.68
N VAL A 169 -11.93 14.57 7.66
CA VAL A 169 -12.41 13.18 7.58
C VAL A 169 -13.40 13.03 6.41
N ALA A 170 -14.27 14.02 6.19
CA ALA A 170 -15.22 14.02 5.08
C ALA A 170 -14.56 14.24 3.71
N ALA A 171 -13.53 15.08 3.62
CA ALA A 171 -12.76 15.26 2.39
C ALA A 171 -12.07 13.94 1.97
N GLU A 172 -11.53 13.20 2.95
CA GLU A 172 -10.80 11.96 2.70
C GLU A 172 -11.76 10.76 2.43
N PHE A 173 -12.78 10.58 3.28
CA PHE A 173 -13.61 9.36 3.29
C PHE A 173 -15.11 9.62 3.00
N GLY A 174 -15.51 10.87 2.81
CA GLY A 174 -16.90 11.28 2.64
C GLY A 174 -17.36 11.54 1.21
N SER A 175 -18.58 12.03 1.09
CA SER A 175 -19.17 12.42 -0.20
C SER A 175 -19.24 13.95 -0.30
N GLU A 176 -19.45 14.46 -1.51
CA GLU A 176 -19.57 15.90 -1.74
C GLU A 176 -20.76 16.49 -0.95
N GLU A 177 -21.88 15.75 -0.83
CA GLU A 177 -23.05 16.19 -0.07
C GLU A 177 -22.76 16.33 1.43
N ILE A 178 -21.94 15.44 1.99
CA ILE A 178 -21.52 15.53 3.39
C ILE A 178 -20.59 16.72 3.57
N VAL A 179 -19.59 16.87 2.69
CA VAL A 179 -18.68 18.01 2.73
C VAL A 179 -19.44 19.34 2.64
N ASN A 180 -20.35 19.48 1.68
CA ASN A 180 -21.18 20.67 1.52
C ASN A 180 -22.06 20.92 2.75
N TYR A 181 -22.69 19.88 3.31
CA TYR A 181 -23.46 20.02 4.55
C TYR A 181 -22.61 20.54 5.72
N LEU A 182 -21.39 20.03 5.89
CA LEU A 182 -20.48 20.49 6.94
C LEU A 182 -20.07 21.96 6.72
N ILE A 183 -19.81 22.36 5.47
CA ILE A 183 -19.55 23.76 5.10
C ILE A 183 -20.74 24.65 5.47
N ASP A 184 -21.95 24.26 5.11
CA ASP A 184 -23.19 25.00 5.42
C ASP A 184 -23.44 25.15 6.92
N LYS A 185 -22.95 24.20 7.74
CA LYS A 185 -23.01 24.24 9.19
C LYS A 185 -21.86 25.01 9.85
N GLY A 186 -20.96 25.60 9.07
CA GLY A 186 -19.88 26.44 9.57
C GLY A 186 -18.67 25.65 10.08
N SER A 187 -18.37 24.49 9.48
CA SER A 187 -17.12 23.80 9.75
C SER A 187 -15.91 24.69 9.51
N ILE A 188 -14.93 24.59 10.41
CA ILE A 188 -13.61 25.19 10.26
C ILE A 188 -12.87 24.37 9.20
N ILE A 189 -12.47 25.05 8.13
CA ILE A 189 -11.59 24.52 7.10
C ILE A 189 -10.20 25.11 7.34
N PRO A 190 -9.18 24.27 7.58
CA PRO A 190 -7.80 24.72 7.57
C PRO A 190 -7.43 25.32 6.20
N PHE A 191 -6.88 26.54 6.19
CA PHE A 191 -6.45 27.24 4.98
C PHE A 191 -5.00 27.76 5.06
N GLU A 192 -4.31 27.52 6.17
CA GLU A 192 -2.90 27.89 6.33
C GLU A 192 -2.02 27.01 5.44
N GLN A 193 -0.92 27.57 4.91
CA GLN A 193 0.02 26.83 4.08
C GLN A 193 0.73 25.75 4.91
N GLY A 194 0.26 24.51 4.80
CA GLY A 194 0.74 23.38 5.58
C GLY A 194 0.22 22.05 5.06
N GLN A 195 0.85 20.95 5.50
CA GLN A 195 0.57 19.59 5.00
C GLN A 195 -0.93 19.24 5.08
N ASP A 196 -1.58 19.54 6.19
CA ASP A 196 -3.01 19.26 6.41
C ASP A 196 -3.90 19.96 5.36
N THR A 197 -3.60 21.22 5.05
CA THR A 197 -4.36 22.00 4.05
C THR A 197 -4.11 21.49 2.64
N TYR A 198 -2.87 21.12 2.31
CA TYR A 198 -2.56 20.52 1.01
C TYR A 198 -3.28 19.18 0.81
N GLN A 199 -3.44 18.38 1.87
CA GLN A 199 -4.23 17.16 1.79
C GLN A 199 -5.70 17.45 1.45
N ILE A 200 -6.33 18.43 2.10
CA ILE A 200 -7.71 18.85 1.78
C ILE A 200 -7.79 19.37 0.35
N LEU A 201 -6.83 20.18 -0.09
CA LEU A 201 -6.76 20.67 -1.47
C LEU A 201 -6.69 19.52 -2.47
N ILE A 202 -5.77 18.57 -2.26
CA ILE A 202 -5.61 17.39 -3.14
C ILE A 202 -6.88 16.54 -3.14
N ALA A 203 -7.50 16.30 -1.98
CA ALA A 203 -8.76 15.56 -1.87
C ALA A 203 -9.91 16.29 -2.60
N SER A 204 -9.99 17.62 -2.48
CA SER A 204 -10.99 18.41 -3.19
C SER A 204 -10.83 18.31 -4.70
N CYS A 205 -9.60 18.33 -5.21
CA CYS A 205 -9.30 18.15 -6.63
C CYS A 205 -9.57 16.71 -7.09
N SER A 206 -9.10 15.70 -6.36
CA SER A 206 -9.16 14.29 -6.80
C SER A 206 -10.57 13.72 -6.79
N ARG A 207 -11.45 14.30 -5.97
CA ARG A 207 -12.84 13.87 -5.80
C ARG A 207 -13.85 14.85 -6.41
N GLY A 208 -13.37 15.96 -7.00
CA GLY A 208 -14.21 16.97 -7.61
C GLY A 208 -15.07 17.79 -6.64
N PHE A 209 -14.71 17.86 -5.35
CA PHE A 209 -15.46 18.58 -4.31
C PHE A 209 -15.33 20.10 -4.49
N THR A 210 -16.20 20.65 -5.33
CA THR A 210 -16.04 22.01 -5.86
C THR A 210 -16.25 23.05 -4.77
N GLY A 211 -17.28 22.88 -3.93
CA GLY A 211 -17.57 23.81 -2.83
C GLY A 211 -16.44 23.88 -1.80
N LEU A 212 -15.78 22.76 -1.50
CA LEU A 212 -14.63 22.73 -0.60
C LEU A 212 -13.41 23.43 -1.19
N PHE A 213 -13.13 23.17 -2.47
CA PHE A 213 -12.04 23.83 -3.19
C PHE A 213 -12.24 25.35 -3.23
N GLU A 214 -13.43 25.81 -3.60
CA GLU A 214 -13.75 27.24 -3.63
C GLU A 214 -13.64 27.86 -2.24
N LYS A 215 -14.14 27.17 -1.20
CA LYS A 215 -14.10 27.68 0.17
C LYS A 215 -12.69 27.89 0.70
N LEU A 216 -11.76 26.99 0.36
CA LEU A 216 -10.34 27.16 0.67
C LEU A 216 -9.80 28.47 0.07
N LEU A 217 -10.08 28.73 -1.21
CA LEU A 217 -9.61 29.93 -1.89
C LEU A 217 -10.26 31.21 -1.33
N GLU A 218 -11.56 31.17 -1.03
CA GLU A 218 -12.29 32.28 -0.39
C GLU A 218 -11.69 32.68 0.97
N GLN A 219 -11.19 31.70 1.73
CA GLN A 219 -10.54 31.93 3.03
C GLN A 219 -9.11 32.47 2.90
N GLY A 220 -8.60 32.63 1.67
CA GLY A 220 -7.28 33.18 1.40
C GLY A 220 -6.20 32.13 1.20
N PHE A 221 -6.54 30.86 0.97
CA PHE A 221 -5.53 29.89 0.54
C PHE A 221 -4.93 30.31 -0.81
N GLU A 222 -3.63 30.55 -0.82
CA GLU A 222 -2.91 30.92 -2.03
C GLU A 222 -2.48 29.67 -2.81
N LEU A 223 -3.03 29.49 -4.01
CA LEU A 223 -2.54 28.48 -4.95
C LEU A 223 -1.17 28.91 -5.49
N GLN A 224 -0.15 28.15 -5.13
CA GLN A 224 1.22 28.33 -5.62
C GLN A 224 1.67 27.07 -6.34
N ASN A 225 2.45 27.21 -7.42
CA ASN A 225 3.05 26.06 -8.09
C ASN A 225 4.32 25.65 -7.33
N ASN A 226 4.19 24.68 -6.41
CA ASN A 226 5.28 24.17 -5.59
C ASN A 226 5.29 22.63 -5.57
N GLN A 227 6.15 22.04 -4.72
CA GLN A 227 6.30 20.58 -4.63
C GLN A 227 5.01 19.86 -4.20
N TYR A 228 4.10 20.51 -3.46
CA TYR A 228 2.84 19.92 -2.99
C TYR A 228 1.71 20.00 -4.02
N THR A 229 1.77 20.98 -4.94
CA THR A 229 0.77 21.16 -6.01
C THR A 229 1.27 20.62 -7.35
N ARG A 230 2.42 19.96 -7.38
CA ARG A 230 2.93 19.32 -8.59
C ARG A 230 1.95 18.23 -9.02
N GLY A 231 1.40 18.35 -10.21
CA GLY A 231 0.39 17.42 -10.72
C GLY A 231 -1.05 17.72 -10.25
N LEU A 232 -1.29 18.83 -9.53
CA LEU A 232 -2.63 19.17 -9.03
C LEU A 232 -3.67 19.29 -10.16
N LEU A 233 -3.26 19.78 -11.34
CA LEU A 233 -4.13 19.83 -12.51
C LEU A 233 -4.47 18.44 -13.05
N HIS A 234 -3.55 17.47 -12.99
CA HIS A 234 -3.84 16.07 -13.32
C HIS A 234 -4.84 15.47 -12.33
N THR A 235 -4.64 15.74 -11.04
CA THR A 235 -5.53 15.32 -9.97
C THR A 235 -6.94 15.88 -10.16
N ALA A 236 -7.07 17.18 -10.44
CA ALA A 236 -8.34 17.83 -10.73
C ALA A 236 -9.00 17.28 -12.02
N ALA A 237 -8.19 17.03 -13.06
CA ALA A 237 -8.68 16.48 -14.31
C ALA A 237 -9.23 15.06 -14.14
N ALA A 238 -8.59 14.25 -13.29
CA ALA A 238 -9.09 12.93 -12.89
C ALA A 238 -10.34 13.01 -11.98
N GLY A 239 -10.46 14.05 -11.16
CA GLY A 239 -11.61 14.25 -10.27
C GLY A 239 -12.87 14.79 -10.95
N GLY A 240 -12.77 15.35 -12.16
CA GLY A 240 -13.93 15.59 -13.02
C GLY A 240 -14.66 16.93 -12.84
N SER A 241 -14.20 17.81 -11.94
CA SER A 241 -14.82 19.15 -11.76
C SER A 241 -14.27 20.17 -12.75
N GLU A 242 -15.12 20.61 -13.69
CA GLU A 242 -14.79 21.66 -14.68
C GLU A 242 -14.34 22.94 -13.98
N LYS A 243 -15.06 23.33 -12.92
CA LYS A 243 -14.80 24.56 -12.16
C LYS A 243 -13.42 24.56 -11.50
N ILE A 244 -13.00 23.44 -10.91
CA ILE A 244 -11.66 23.31 -10.31
C ILE A 244 -10.60 23.40 -11.41
N VAL A 245 -10.77 22.67 -12.52
CA VAL A 245 -9.82 22.67 -13.64
C VAL A 245 -9.68 24.07 -14.24
N GLU A 246 -10.78 24.79 -14.49
CA GLU A 246 -10.76 26.17 -14.98
C GLU A 246 -10.02 27.10 -14.02
N THR A 247 -10.32 27.02 -12.72
CA THR A 247 -9.68 27.87 -11.71
C THR A 247 -8.17 27.61 -11.65
N LEU A 248 -7.72 26.36 -11.74
CA LEU A 248 -6.30 26.03 -11.78
C LEU A 248 -5.62 26.60 -13.04
N LEU A 249 -6.24 26.50 -14.21
CA LEU A 249 -5.72 27.08 -15.44
C LEU A 249 -5.61 28.62 -15.33
N GLU A 250 -6.62 29.29 -14.76
CA GLU A 250 -6.60 30.74 -14.50
C GLU A 250 -5.49 31.17 -13.54
N LYS A 251 -5.13 30.30 -12.58
CA LYS A 251 -4.00 30.50 -11.64
C LYS A 251 -2.64 30.15 -12.25
N GLY A 252 -2.57 29.85 -13.55
CA GLY A 252 -1.33 29.64 -14.28
C GLY A 252 -0.79 28.21 -14.28
N PHE A 253 -1.58 27.23 -13.82
CA PHE A 253 -1.24 25.82 -14.04
C PHE A 253 -1.33 25.51 -15.54
N LYS A 254 -0.31 24.86 -16.08
CA LYS A 254 -0.16 24.68 -17.53
C LYS A 254 -0.94 23.47 -18.01
N VAL A 255 -1.77 23.64 -19.04
CA VAL A 255 -2.52 22.55 -19.68
C VAL A 255 -1.62 21.41 -20.18
N MET A 256 -0.39 21.71 -20.57
CA MET A 256 0.62 20.75 -21.06
C MET A 256 1.68 20.35 -20.02
N SER A 257 1.41 20.49 -18.73
CA SER A 257 2.38 20.01 -17.74
C SER A 257 2.41 18.47 -17.74
N GLY A 258 3.48 17.88 -18.27
CA GLY A 258 3.77 16.46 -18.09
C GLY A 258 4.19 16.15 -16.64
N ASP A 259 3.72 15.03 -16.07
CA ASP A 259 4.24 14.51 -14.82
C ASP A 259 5.54 13.69 -15.03
N ALA A 260 6.03 13.01 -14.00
CA ALA A 260 7.25 12.20 -14.11
C ALA A 260 7.12 11.00 -15.06
N HIS A 261 5.89 10.58 -15.38
CA HIS A 261 5.51 9.48 -16.26
C HIS A 261 5.16 9.96 -17.68
N GLY A 262 5.34 11.26 -17.95
CA GLY A 262 4.93 11.88 -19.21
C GLY A 262 3.42 12.04 -19.35
N TRP A 263 2.65 11.84 -18.28
CA TRP A 263 1.21 12.03 -18.33
C TRP A 263 0.87 13.51 -18.34
N SER A 264 -0.07 13.90 -19.20
CA SER A 264 -0.69 15.22 -19.18
C SER A 264 -2.03 15.19 -18.41
N PRO A 265 -2.61 16.35 -18.05
CA PRO A 265 -3.96 16.40 -17.49
C PRO A 265 -5.01 15.74 -18.40
N LEU A 266 -4.83 15.82 -19.73
CA LEU A 266 -5.74 15.21 -20.70
C LEU A 266 -5.69 13.67 -20.62
N HIS A 267 -4.52 13.07 -20.44
CA HIS A 267 -4.39 11.64 -20.18
C HIS A 267 -5.16 11.23 -18.91
N SER A 268 -5.07 12.03 -17.84
CA SER A 268 -5.75 11.73 -16.56
C SER A 268 -7.27 11.85 -16.66
N ALA A 269 -7.77 12.84 -17.40
CA ALA A 269 -9.20 12.96 -17.68
C ALA A 269 -9.74 11.80 -18.53
N ALA A 270 -8.98 11.38 -19.54
CA ALA A 270 -9.35 10.29 -20.43
C ALA A 270 -9.35 8.92 -19.71
N GLU A 271 -8.34 8.67 -18.86
CA GLU A 271 -8.25 7.48 -17.99
C GLU A 271 -9.46 7.34 -17.04
N LYS A 272 -10.04 8.46 -16.59
CA LYS A 272 -11.20 8.46 -15.68
C LYS A 272 -12.55 8.59 -16.37
N GLY A 273 -12.58 8.71 -17.70
CA GLY A 273 -13.82 8.85 -18.45
C GLY A 273 -14.49 10.23 -18.30
N ASN A 274 -13.75 11.27 -17.89
CA ASN A 274 -14.31 12.59 -17.61
C ASN A 274 -14.50 13.39 -18.92
N VAL A 275 -15.54 13.06 -19.70
CA VAL A 275 -15.84 13.65 -21.03
C VAL A 275 -15.79 15.18 -21.02
N LYS A 276 -16.41 15.82 -20.03
CA LYS A 276 -16.45 17.29 -19.95
C LYS A 276 -15.08 17.91 -19.73
N ILE A 277 -14.24 17.27 -18.92
CA ILE A 277 -12.86 17.71 -18.70
C ILE A 277 -12.01 17.50 -19.95
N VAL A 278 -12.20 16.38 -20.65
CA VAL A 278 -11.53 16.11 -21.94
C VAL A 278 -11.87 17.23 -22.93
N GLU A 279 -13.14 17.56 -23.08
CA GLU A 279 -13.58 18.65 -23.95
C GLU A 279 -12.98 20.00 -23.54
N LEU A 280 -13.05 20.34 -22.24
CA LEU A 280 -12.49 21.56 -21.69
C LEU A 280 -11.00 21.69 -21.98
N LEU A 281 -10.20 20.66 -21.68
CA LEU A 281 -8.75 20.68 -21.86
C LEU A 281 -8.38 20.80 -23.34
N VAL A 282 -9.05 20.07 -24.24
CA VAL A 282 -8.84 20.18 -25.70
C VAL A 282 -9.15 21.60 -26.17
N ASN A 283 -10.27 22.19 -25.73
CA ASN A 283 -10.63 23.57 -26.09
C ASN A 283 -9.65 24.61 -25.52
N LYS A 284 -8.94 24.29 -24.42
CA LYS A 284 -7.86 25.11 -23.84
C LYS A 284 -6.49 24.85 -24.48
N GLY A 285 -6.45 24.11 -25.59
CA GLY A 285 -5.24 23.88 -26.39
C GLY A 285 -4.41 22.69 -25.92
N ALA A 286 -5.02 21.71 -25.24
CA ALA A 286 -4.33 20.47 -24.96
C ALA A 286 -4.01 19.72 -26.26
N ASP A 287 -2.78 19.21 -26.39
CA ASP A 287 -2.42 18.33 -27.50
C ASP A 287 -3.16 17.00 -27.36
N ILE A 288 -4.10 16.78 -28.28
CA ILE A 288 -4.97 15.62 -28.32
C ILE A 288 -4.21 14.31 -28.62
N ASN A 289 -3.02 14.43 -29.21
CA ASN A 289 -2.18 13.31 -29.65
C ASN A 289 -0.89 13.20 -28.83
N ASP A 290 -0.78 13.92 -27.72
CA ASP A 290 0.34 13.80 -26.79
C ASP A 290 0.50 12.34 -26.37
N ARG A 291 1.75 11.86 -26.25
CA ARG A 291 2.05 10.48 -25.87
C ARG A 291 2.83 10.48 -24.58
N ASN A 292 2.31 9.78 -23.57
CA ASN A 292 3.03 9.56 -22.32
C ASN A 292 4.29 8.69 -22.50
N ALA A 293 5.04 8.42 -21.43
CA ALA A 293 6.31 7.69 -21.53
C ALA A 293 6.15 6.21 -21.97
N SER A 294 4.96 5.62 -21.84
CA SER A 294 4.64 4.31 -22.45
C SER A 294 4.14 4.41 -23.89
N GLY A 295 4.02 5.62 -24.45
CA GLY A 295 3.62 5.82 -25.83
C GLY A 295 2.12 5.78 -26.08
N ARG A 296 1.29 5.93 -25.05
CA ARG A 296 -0.18 5.95 -25.16
C ARG A 296 -0.68 7.38 -25.28
N THR A 297 -1.64 7.61 -26.18
CA THR A 297 -2.40 8.87 -26.26
C THR A 297 -3.55 8.89 -25.26
N PRO A 298 -4.19 10.05 -25.02
CA PRO A 298 -5.47 10.11 -24.30
C PRO A 298 -6.54 9.17 -24.89
N TYR A 299 -6.58 9.01 -26.22
CA TYR A 299 -7.49 8.07 -26.87
C TYR A 299 -7.17 6.62 -26.49
N ASN A 300 -5.89 6.21 -26.54
CA ASN A 300 -5.50 4.86 -26.17
C ASN A 300 -5.90 4.51 -24.72
N LEU A 301 -5.79 5.47 -23.80
CA LEU A 301 -6.23 5.29 -22.41
C LEU A 301 -7.75 5.15 -22.29
N ALA A 302 -8.51 6.06 -22.90
CA ALA A 302 -9.96 5.99 -22.89
C ALA A 302 -10.49 4.67 -23.46
N ASP A 303 -9.91 4.21 -24.57
CA ASP A 303 -10.28 2.95 -25.22
C ASP A 303 -9.96 1.74 -24.32
N TYR A 304 -8.75 1.72 -23.73
CA TYR A 304 -8.33 0.66 -22.81
C TYR A 304 -9.27 0.54 -21.59
N PHE A 305 -9.68 1.66 -20.99
CA PHE A 305 -10.60 1.68 -19.85
C PHE A 305 -12.09 1.61 -20.25
N GLY A 306 -12.41 1.54 -21.55
CA GLY A 306 -13.77 1.35 -22.07
C GLY A 306 -14.64 2.61 -22.04
N HIS A 307 -14.05 3.80 -21.96
CA HIS A 307 -14.73 5.10 -21.94
C HIS A 307 -15.13 5.55 -23.35
N LYS A 308 -16.15 4.90 -23.91
CA LYS A 308 -16.62 5.10 -25.30
C LYS A 308 -17.00 6.54 -25.62
N ASP A 309 -17.63 7.23 -24.67
CA ASP A 309 -18.01 8.64 -24.79
C ASP A 309 -16.80 9.57 -24.91
N VAL A 310 -15.73 9.31 -24.16
CA VAL A 310 -14.45 9.99 -24.34
C VAL A 310 -13.82 9.64 -25.70
N CYS A 311 -13.83 8.37 -26.10
CA CYS A 311 -13.32 7.95 -27.41
C CYS A 311 -14.02 8.66 -28.56
N ASP A 312 -15.36 8.68 -28.56
CA ASP A 312 -16.18 9.33 -29.57
C ASP A 312 -15.89 10.83 -29.64
N LEU A 313 -15.77 11.49 -28.48
CA LEU A 313 -15.39 12.90 -28.39
C LEU A 313 -14.00 13.14 -29.00
N LEU A 314 -12.99 12.36 -28.60
CA LEU A 314 -11.62 12.51 -29.11
C LEU A 314 -11.55 12.28 -30.63
N ILE A 315 -12.24 11.26 -31.15
CA ILE A 315 -12.36 11.01 -32.61
C ILE A 315 -12.99 12.22 -33.31
N SER A 316 -14.07 12.77 -32.76
CA SER A 316 -14.75 13.93 -33.35
C SER A 316 -13.85 15.18 -33.40
N LYS A 317 -12.85 15.26 -32.53
CA LYS A 317 -11.85 16.34 -32.46
C LYS A 317 -10.57 16.01 -33.25
N GLY A 318 -10.52 14.88 -33.95
CA GLY A 318 -9.41 14.50 -34.83
C GLY A 318 -8.25 13.78 -34.14
N ALA A 319 -8.52 13.06 -33.04
CA ALA A 319 -7.50 12.27 -32.37
C ALA A 319 -6.92 11.14 -33.26
N ASP A 320 -5.64 10.86 -33.08
CA ASP A 320 -4.96 9.68 -33.59
C ASP A 320 -5.46 8.43 -32.84
N THR A 321 -6.10 7.53 -33.59
CA THR A 321 -6.63 6.26 -33.08
C THR A 321 -5.69 5.09 -33.32
N SER A 322 -4.46 5.34 -33.80
CA SER A 322 -3.44 4.31 -33.91
C SER A 322 -3.12 3.71 -32.54
N GLU A 323 -2.61 2.49 -32.56
CA GLU A 323 -2.23 1.78 -31.33
C GLU A 323 -1.10 2.51 -30.58
N GLN A 324 -0.85 2.07 -29.35
CA GLN A 324 0.29 2.52 -28.55
C GLN A 324 1.59 2.46 -29.35
N GLN A 325 2.40 3.52 -29.27
CA GLN A 325 3.68 3.63 -29.97
C GLN A 325 4.82 3.68 -28.96
N PHE A 326 5.46 2.53 -28.70
CA PHE A 326 6.58 2.47 -27.77
C PHE A 326 7.71 3.41 -28.23
N PRO A 327 8.22 4.30 -27.35
CA PRO A 327 9.30 5.21 -27.73
C PRO A 327 10.57 4.44 -28.12
N GLU A 328 11.32 5.00 -29.06
CA GLU A 328 12.60 4.41 -29.44
C GLU A 328 13.66 4.70 -28.37
N PHE A 329 14.08 3.65 -27.66
CA PHE A 329 15.20 3.72 -26.72
C PHE A 329 16.44 3.07 -27.32
N ASN A 330 17.55 3.80 -27.27
CA ASN A 330 18.85 3.37 -27.79
C ASN A 330 19.91 3.40 -26.68
N GLY A 331 20.88 2.49 -26.73
CA GLY A 331 21.99 2.44 -25.78
C GLY A 331 21.69 1.66 -24.49
N ASN A 332 22.65 1.68 -23.56
CA ASN A 332 22.59 0.88 -22.33
C ASN A 332 21.40 1.26 -21.44
N TYR A 333 20.92 0.30 -20.64
CA TYR A 333 19.87 0.50 -19.64
C TYR A 333 18.62 1.21 -20.18
N MET A 334 18.05 0.68 -21.26
CA MET A 334 16.85 1.24 -21.91
C MET A 334 17.00 2.71 -22.34
N GLY A 335 18.22 3.14 -22.67
CA GLY A 335 18.51 4.50 -23.13
C GLY A 335 18.17 5.60 -22.12
N GLN A 336 18.01 5.25 -20.84
CA GLN A 336 17.64 6.20 -19.81
C GLN A 336 18.81 7.13 -19.50
N LYS A 337 18.53 8.43 -19.32
CA LYS A 337 19.57 9.36 -18.86
C LYS A 337 20.03 8.95 -17.46
N GLU A 338 21.32 8.64 -17.36
CA GLU A 338 22.00 8.26 -16.12
C GLU A 338 21.77 9.25 -14.98
N PRO A 339 21.78 8.78 -13.72
CA PRO A 339 21.72 9.64 -12.55
C PRO A 339 22.99 10.49 -12.42
N ASP A 340 22.80 11.80 -12.20
CA ASP A 340 23.89 12.77 -11.99
C ASP A 340 24.37 12.70 -10.52
N ASN A 341 23.69 13.44 -9.62
CA ASN A 341 24.01 13.53 -8.19
C ASN A 341 22.81 13.08 -7.33
N GLY A 342 22.64 11.77 -7.16
CA GLY A 342 21.56 11.17 -6.36
C GLY A 342 20.60 10.32 -7.19
N PRO A 343 19.58 9.75 -6.55
CA PRO A 343 18.72 8.78 -7.18
C PRO A 343 17.72 9.41 -8.17
N ARG A 344 17.37 8.64 -9.20
CA ARG A 344 16.38 9.00 -10.22
C ARG A 344 15.38 7.85 -10.43
N VAL A 345 14.15 8.15 -10.80
CA VAL A 345 13.21 7.12 -11.29
C VAL A 345 13.75 6.52 -12.58
N PHE A 346 13.73 5.19 -12.69
CA PHE A 346 14.14 4.45 -13.87
C PHE A 346 12.93 4.14 -14.77
N ALA A 347 13.08 4.40 -16.08
CA ALA A 347 12.11 4.10 -17.13
C ALA A 347 10.65 4.35 -16.70
N PRO A 348 10.27 5.61 -16.41
CA PRO A 348 8.95 5.94 -15.90
C PRO A 348 7.85 5.58 -16.91
N ASP A 349 6.71 5.09 -16.42
CA ASP A 349 5.58 4.52 -17.16
C ASP A 349 5.91 3.25 -17.96
N ILE A 350 7.14 2.72 -17.87
CA ILE A 350 7.57 1.49 -18.55
C ILE A 350 7.90 0.40 -17.52
N VAL A 351 8.86 0.70 -16.65
CA VAL A 351 9.21 -0.13 -15.49
C VAL A 351 8.53 0.44 -14.26
N SER A 352 8.75 1.72 -13.97
CA SER A 352 8.08 2.41 -12.86
C SER A 352 6.74 2.95 -13.34
N THR A 353 5.71 2.10 -13.36
CA THR A 353 4.39 2.50 -13.85
C THR A 353 3.57 3.23 -12.81
N LYS A 354 2.59 4.03 -13.27
CA LYS A 354 1.64 4.74 -12.40
C LYS A 354 0.74 3.79 -11.59
N TYR A 355 0.64 2.52 -11.98
CA TYR A 355 -0.42 1.61 -11.53
C TYR A 355 0.08 0.51 -10.60
N ASP A 356 1.25 -0.06 -10.88
CA ASP A 356 1.83 -1.09 -10.04
C ASP A 356 3.33 -1.26 -10.32
N LEU A 357 4.10 -1.49 -9.26
CA LEU A 357 5.46 -2.00 -9.32
C LEU A 357 5.65 -2.98 -8.16
N HIS A 358 5.88 -4.24 -8.52
CA HIS A 358 6.01 -5.32 -7.56
C HIS A 358 7.29 -6.11 -7.85
N GLY A 359 8.45 -5.45 -7.94
CA GLY A 359 9.74 -6.08 -8.21
C GLY A 359 10.74 -5.15 -8.90
N ASN A 360 12.04 -5.40 -8.74
CA ASN A 360 13.06 -4.57 -9.37
C ASN A 360 13.43 -5.10 -10.77
N ILE A 361 14.00 -4.23 -11.60
CA ILE A 361 14.54 -4.60 -12.90
C ILE A 361 15.94 -5.19 -12.76
N VAL A 362 16.20 -6.26 -13.50
CA VAL A 362 17.52 -6.88 -13.65
C VAL A 362 17.94 -6.89 -15.12
N PHE A 363 19.23 -6.77 -15.36
CA PHE A 363 19.82 -6.80 -16.72
C PHE A 363 20.67 -8.04 -16.91
N SER A 364 20.73 -8.54 -18.15
CA SER A 364 21.72 -9.55 -18.53
C SER A 364 23.14 -9.06 -18.24
N PRO A 365 24.12 -9.96 -18.04
CA PRO A 365 25.50 -9.55 -17.75
C PRO A 365 26.12 -8.63 -18.81
N ILE A 366 25.67 -8.74 -20.06
CA ILE A 366 26.10 -7.89 -21.18
C ILE A 366 25.22 -6.65 -21.38
N GLY A 367 24.11 -6.54 -20.64
CA GLY A 367 23.23 -5.36 -20.62
C GLY A 367 22.24 -5.26 -21.79
N ASP A 368 22.03 -6.34 -22.55
CA ASP A 368 21.20 -6.37 -23.76
C ASP A 368 19.81 -6.98 -23.54
N GLU A 369 19.53 -7.53 -22.36
CA GLU A 369 18.20 -8.01 -21.98
C GLU A 369 17.85 -7.43 -20.62
N ALA A 370 16.59 -7.07 -20.45
CA ALA A 370 16.01 -6.58 -19.21
C ALA A 370 14.85 -7.47 -18.79
N TYR A 371 14.70 -7.70 -17.48
CA TYR A 371 13.59 -8.44 -16.89
C TYR A 371 13.11 -7.76 -15.62
N TRP A 372 11.81 -7.62 -15.44
CA TRP A 372 11.22 -7.07 -14.22
C TRP A 372 9.83 -7.61 -14.01
N SER A 373 9.37 -7.61 -12.77
CA SER A 373 8.00 -7.94 -12.45
C SER A 373 7.12 -6.71 -12.53
N GLY A 374 5.92 -6.86 -13.06
CA GLY A 374 4.92 -5.81 -13.01
C GLY A 374 4.01 -5.83 -14.22
N TRP A 375 3.47 -4.67 -14.52
CA TRP A 375 2.53 -4.50 -15.61
C TRP A 375 3.04 -3.47 -16.59
N TYR A 376 2.93 -3.76 -17.89
CA TYR A 376 3.18 -2.80 -18.95
C TYR A 376 1.96 -2.77 -19.87
N PRO A 377 1.26 -1.64 -20.00
CA PRO A 377 -0.10 -1.51 -20.55
C PRO A 377 -0.15 -1.73 -22.07
N ASN A 378 0.08 -2.97 -22.49
CA ASN A 378 -0.02 -3.46 -23.85
C ASN A 378 -1.10 -4.57 -23.91
N LYS A 379 -1.31 -5.17 -25.08
CA LYS A 379 -2.33 -6.21 -25.28
C LYS A 379 -2.01 -7.56 -24.65
N THR A 380 -0.76 -7.82 -24.27
CA THR A 380 -0.30 -9.14 -23.82
C THR A 380 -0.26 -9.24 -22.29
N SER A 381 -0.02 -8.13 -21.61
CA SER A 381 0.00 -8.06 -20.16
C SER A 381 -1.40 -7.86 -19.57
N THR A 382 -1.59 -8.30 -18.32
CA THR A 382 -2.83 -8.03 -17.58
C THR A 382 -2.55 -7.16 -16.37
N GLU A 383 -3.30 -6.06 -16.23
CA GLU A 383 -3.24 -5.17 -15.07
C GLU A 383 -3.58 -5.90 -13.78
N GLY A 384 -2.86 -5.58 -12.70
CA GLY A 384 -3.06 -6.17 -11.38
C GLY A 384 -2.71 -7.66 -11.26
N LYS A 385 -2.12 -8.28 -12.29
CA LYS A 385 -1.61 -9.65 -12.25
C LYS A 385 -0.09 -9.66 -12.30
N GLN A 386 0.52 -10.29 -11.31
CA GLN A 386 1.97 -10.50 -11.26
C GLN A 386 2.42 -11.38 -12.43
N GLN A 387 3.42 -10.89 -13.15
CA GLN A 387 4.03 -11.48 -14.33
C GLN A 387 5.43 -10.89 -14.50
N ILE A 388 6.31 -11.61 -15.18
CA ILE A 388 7.65 -11.12 -15.51
C ILE A 388 7.65 -10.64 -16.95
N LEU A 389 8.00 -9.37 -17.13
CA LEU A 389 8.18 -8.73 -18.41
C LEU A 389 9.63 -8.81 -18.86
N THR A 390 9.85 -8.71 -20.17
CA THR A 390 11.17 -8.62 -20.79
C THR A 390 11.20 -7.59 -21.91
N SER A 391 12.36 -6.98 -22.09
CA SER A 391 12.70 -6.14 -23.25
C SER A 391 14.14 -6.47 -23.66
N LYS A 392 14.43 -6.44 -24.96
CA LYS A 392 15.73 -6.80 -25.52
C LYS A 392 16.30 -5.69 -26.39
N LEU A 393 17.61 -5.52 -26.39
CA LEU A 393 18.33 -4.61 -27.26
C LEU A 393 18.63 -5.29 -28.60
N GLU A 394 17.79 -5.03 -29.60
CA GLU A 394 17.91 -5.62 -30.93
C GLU A 394 18.25 -4.53 -31.95
N ASN A 395 19.32 -4.72 -32.73
CA ASN A 395 19.80 -3.74 -33.70
C ASN A 395 19.99 -2.32 -33.12
N GLY A 396 20.43 -2.25 -31.85
CA GLY A 396 20.67 -0.99 -31.14
C GLY A 396 19.42 -0.36 -30.51
N LYS A 397 18.23 -0.97 -30.65
CA LYS A 397 16.95 -0.47 -30.14
C LYS A 397 16.33 -1.44 -29.15
N TRP A 398 15.79 -0.92 -28.06
CA TRP A 398 15.03 -1.75 -27.12
C TRP A 398 13.66 -2.10 -27.67
N THR A 399 13.28 -3.37 -27.59
CA THR A 399 11.96 -3.85 -27.98
C THR A 399 10.89 -3.38 -26.99
N ILE A 400 9.65 -3.29 -27.45
CA ILE A 400 8.50 -3.10 -26.56
C ILE A 400 8.50 -4.18 -25.46
N PRO A 401 8.17 -3.85 -24.21
CA PRO A 401 8.03 -4.86 -23.16
C PRO A 401 7.01 -5.92 -23.54
N GLU A 402 7.35 -7.19 -23.33
CA GLU A 402 6.48 -8.35 -23.52
C GLU A 402 6.57 -9.28 -22.31
N ILE A 403 5.60 -10.17 -22.13
CA ILE A 403 5.71 -11.21 -21.10
C ILE A 403 6.89 -12.13 -21.47
N ALA A 404 7.79 -12.34 -20.52
CA ALA A 404 8.91 -13.26 -20.70
C ALA A 404 8.39 -14.66 -21.04
N SER A 405 9.03 -15.35 -21.98
CA SER A 405 8.51 -16.60 -22.56
C SER A 405 8.23 -17.73 -21.55
N PHE A 406 8.85 -17.67 -20.38
CA PHE A 406 8.64 -18.63 -19.29
C PHE A 406 7.58 -18.19 -18.28
N SER A 407 7.21 -16.91 -18.26
CA SER A 407 6.26 -16.35 -17.31
C SER A 407 4.82 -16.64 -17.71
N ILE A 408 3.97 -16.93 -16.72
CA ILE A 408 2.59 -17.34 -16.93
C ILE A 408 1.71 -16.58 -15.93
N ILE A 409 0.72 -15.87 -16.47
CA ILE A 409 -0.26 -15.10 -15.70
C ILE A 409 -1.05 -16.02 -14.75
N GLY A 410 -1.16 -15.61 -13.48
CA GLY A 410 -1.97 -16.30 -12.46
C GLY A 410 -1.17 -17.23 -11.54
N TYR A 411 0.15 -17.28 -11.67
CA TYR A 411 1.04 -17.98 -10.75
C TYR A 411 1.90 -17.07 -9.90
N ASP A 412 1.66 -15.76 -9.92
CA ASP A 412 2.42 -14.82 -9.08
C ASP A 412 3.93 -14.91 -9.35
N ASP A 413 4.31 -14.90 -10.64
CA ASP A 413 5.71 -14.92 -11.04
C ASP A 413 6.35 -13.56 -10.75
N ASP A 414 7.46 -13.57 -10.00
CA ASP A 414 8.03 -12.35 -9.47
C ASP A 414 9.57 -12.45 -9.22
N CYS A 415 10.22 -11.34 -8.88
CA CYS A 415 11.61 -11.21 -8.45
C CYS A 415 12.63 -11.87 -9.39
N PRO A 416 12.64 -11.51 -10.69
CA PRO A 416 13.62 -12.07 -11.62
C PRO A 416 15.05 -11.72 -11.19
N PHE A 417 15.96 -12.67 -11.33
CA PHE A 417 17.40 -12.46 -11.16
C PHE A 417 18.18 -13.32 -12.15
N ILE A 418 19.02 -12.70 -12.98
CA ILE A 418 19.87 -13.42 -13.93
C ILE A 418 21.25 -13.71 -13.36
N SER A 419 21.72 -14.94 -13.52
CA SER A 419 23.03 -15.37 -13.05
C SER A 419 24.15 -14.57 -13.73
N PRO A 420 25.29 -14.35 -13.05
CA PRO A 420 26.43 -13.63 -13.64
C PRO A 420 26.98 -14.20 -14.95
N ASP A 421 26.81 -15.50 -15.20
CA ASP A 421 27.20 -16.14 -16.46
C ASP A 421 26.11 -16.03 -17.56
N GLY A 422 24.94 -15.46 -17.25
CA GLY A 422 23.82 -15.26 -18.15
C GLY A 422 23.06 -16.54 -18.52
N LYS A 423 23.40 -17.69 -17.91
CA LYS A 423 22.84 -18.99 -18.30
C LYS A 423 21.57 -19.39 -17.56
N LYS A 424 21.29 -18.80 -16.41
CA LYS A 424 20.09 -19.07 -15.61
C LYS A 424 19.40 -17.79 -15.23
N LEU A 425 18.08 -17.82 -15.19
CA LEU A 425 17.26 -16.77 -14.59
C LEU A 425 16.42 -17.41 -13.48
N TYR A 426 16.54 -16.85 -12.28
CA TYR A 426 15.81 -17.22 -11.08
C TYR A 426 14.61 -16.31 -10.90
N PHE A 427 13.54 -16.82 -10.33
CA PHE A 427 12.34 -16.06 -10.02
C PHE A 427 11.54 -16.79 -8.93
N VAL A 428 10.60 -16.11 -8.30
CA VAL A 428 9.62 -16.74 -7.40
C VAL A 428 8.32 -17.00 -8.13
N SER A 429 7.61 -18.05 -7.72
CA SER A 429 6.33 -18.44 -8.31
C SER A 429 5.53 -19.34 -7.39
N ARG A 430 4.20 -19.26 -7.51
CA ARG A 430 3.20 -20.15 -6.87
C ARG A 430 2.73 -21.27 -7.79
N ARG A 431 3.48 -21.56 -8.86
CA ARG A 431 3.25 -22.75 -9.70
C ARG A 431 3.21 -24.04 -8.86
N PRO A 432 2.41 -25.04 -9.28
CA PRO A 432 2.42 -26.36 -8.66
C PRO A 432 3.83 -26.96 -8.69
N LEU A 433 4.32 -27.45 -7.55
CA LEU A 433 5.62 -28.13 -7.47
C LEU A 433 5.58 -29.53 -8.10
N LYS A 434 4.39 -30.15 -8.18
CA LYS A 434 4.18 -31.43 -8.84
C LYS A 434 3.04 -31.36 -9.84
N GLN A 435 3.12 -32.23 -10.85
CA GLN A 435 2.08 -32.38 -11.85
C GLN A 435 0.76 -32.82 -11.20
N ASN A 436 -0.35 -32.16 -11.56
CA ASN A 436 -1.71 -32.37 -11.06
C ASN A 436 -2.00 -31.86 -9.62
N GLU A 437 -1.10 -31.11 -9.01
CA GLU A 437 -1.41 -30.33 -7.80
C GLU A 437 -1.96 -28.95 -8.16
N GLY A 438 -2.69 -28.33 -7.22
CA GLY A 438 -3.09 -26.93 -7.35
C GLY A 438 -1.91 -25.97 -7.17
N ASN A 439 -2.16 -24.67 -7.34
CA ASN A 439 -1.16 -23.64 -7.06
C ASN A 439 -0.64 -23.79 -5.63
N SER A 440 0.66 -23.52 -5.44
CA SER A 440 1.26 -23.55 -4.13
C SER A 440 0.66 -22.45 -3.25
N GLU A 441 0.42 -22.75 -1.98
CA GLU A 441 -0.07 -21.78 -0.99
C GLU A 441 0.99 -20.72 -0.62
N LYS A 442 2.25 -20.95 -1.01
CA LYS A 442 3.38 -20.04 -0.78
C LYS A 442 4.23 -19.85 -2.04
N GLU A 443 5.03 -18.80 -2.05
CA GLU A 443 6.05 -18.59 -3.07
C GLU A 443 7.16 -19.63 -2.97
N ASN A 444 7.64 -20.08 -4.12
CA ASN A 444 8.76 -21.00 -4.25
C ASN A 444 9.78 -20.42 -5.24
N ILE A 445 11.06 -20.74 -5.07
CA ILE A 445 12.12 -20.35 -5.99
C ILE A 445 12.15 -21.34 -7.16
N TRP A 446 12.16 -20.78 -8.36
CA TRP A 446 12.30 -21.46 -9.64
C TRP A 446 13.46 -20.88 -10.41
N PHE A 447 13.97 -21.65 -11.38
CA PHE A 447 14.87 -21.13 -12.39
C PHE A 447 14.55 -21.68 -13.77
N VAL A 448 14.87 -20.89 -14.78
CA VAL A 448 14.97 -21.32 -16.18
C VAL A 448 16.43 -21.34 -16.61
N THR A 449 16.76 -22.21 -17.56
CA THR A 449 18.09 -22.29 -18.16
C THR A 449 18.03 -21.79 -19.60
N LYS A 450 19.10 -21.13 -20.07
CA LYS A 450 19.19 -20.63 -21.44
C LYS A 450 19.76 -21.72 -22.35
N GLU A 451 18.99 -22.13 -23.35
CA GLU A 451 19.43 -23.00 -24.45
C GLU A 451 19.39 -22.23 -25.76
N GLY A 452 20.57 -21.89 -26.29
CA GLY A 452 20.69 -20.91 -27.37
C GLY A 452 20.18 -19.54 -26.92
N ASN A 453 19.15 -19.02 -27.60
CA ASN A 453 18.54 -17.72 -27.26
C ASN A 453 17.23 -17.84 -26.45
N ASN A 454 16.83 -19.06 -26.08
CA ASN A 454 15.53 -19.33 -25.46
C ASN A 454 15.68 -19.79 -24.01
N TRP A 455 14.75 -19.34 -23.17
CA TRP A 455 14.56 -19.90 -21.83
C TRP A 455 13.76 -21.20 -21.94
N VAL A 456 14.29 -22.28 -21.38
CA VAL A 456 13.60 -23.58 -21.33
C VAL A 456 12.80 -23.74 -20.04
N ASN A 457 12.09 -24.86 -19.91
CA ASN A 457 11.10 -25.13 -18.87
C ASN A 457 11.57 -24.76 -17.44
N PRO A 458 10.76 -24.00 -16.69
CA PRO A 458 11.03 -23.71 -15.29
C PRO A 458 11.23 -24.97 -14.44
N THR A 459 12.25 -24.93 -13.60
CA THR A 459 12.60 -26.00 -12.64
C THR A 459 12.57 -25.44 -11.22
N PRO A 460 11.90 -26.10 -10.25
CA PRO A 460 11.89 -25.64 -8.87
C PRO A 460 13.24 -25.92 -8.20
N VAL A 461 13.63 -25.07 -7.26
CA VAL A 461 14.81 -25.30 -6.41
C VAL A 461 14.39 -26.07 -5.14
N ASP A 462 14.23 -27.39 -5.26
CA ASP A 462 13.71 -28.25 -4.20
C ASP A 462 14.46 -28.11 -2.86
N ALA A 463 15.77 -27.89 -2.93
CA ALA A 463 16.64 -27.78 -1.75
C ALA A 463 16.30 -26.59 -0.83
N VAL A 464 15.61 -25.57 -1.33
CA VAL A 464 15.30 -24.34 -0.56
C VAL A 464 13.80 -24.14 -0.34
N ASN A 465 12.95 -24.72 -1.19
CA ASN A 465 11.50 -24.52 -1.19
C ASN A 465 10.76 -25.08 0.04
N PHE A 466 11.45 -25.70 1.01
CA PHE A 466 10.85 -26.01 2.32
C PHE A 466 10.79 -24.78 3.25
N LEU A 467 11.57 -23.74 2.98
CA LEU A 467 11.51 -22.46 3.69
C LEU A 467 10.41 -21.58 3.09
N ASP A 468 9.91 -20.65 3.91
CA ASP A 468 8.88 -19.68 3.52
C ASP A 468 9.50 -18.27 3.38
N LEU A 469 8.87 -17.41 2.57
CA LEU A 469 9.23 -16.02 2.20
C LEU A 469 10.40 -15.87 1.21
N HIS A 470 10.21 -15.25 0.02
CA HIS A 470 11.34 -14.86 -0.86
C HIS A 470 11.05 -13.60 -1.70
N TRP A 471 11.41 -12.40 -1.23
CA TRP A 471 11.12 -11.10 -1.89
C TRP A 471 12.22 -10.51 -2.79
N GLN A 472 13.37 -11.19 -2.91
CA GLN A 472 14.39 -11.02 -3.96
C GLN A 472 15.39 -12.17 -3.82
N ILE A 473 16.00 -12.58 -4.93
CA ILE A 473 17.00 -13.64 -5.01
C ILE A 473 18.27 -13.09 -5.66
N SER A 474 19.43 -13.63 -5.30
CA SER A 474 20.67 -13.40 -6.05
C SER A 474 21.59 -14.61 -6.06
N VAL A 475 22.49 -14.67 -7.06
CA VAL A 475 23.50 -15.73 -7.18
C VAL A 475 24.88 -15.15 -7.49
N ASP A 476 25.93 -15.76 -6.93
CA ASP A 476 27.33 -15.40 -7.21
C ASP A 476 27.88 -16.18 -8.42
N ASN A 477 29.14 -15.92 -8.80
CA ASN A 477 29.84 -16.61 -9.89
C ASN A 477 30.05 -18.12 -9.64
N LYS A 478 29.92 -18.59 -8.40
CA LYS A 478 29.98 -20.01 -8.05
C LYS A 478 28.61 -20.67 -8.14
N GLY A 479 27.56 -19.89 -8.41
CA GLY A 479 26.18 -20.34 -8.44
C GLY A 479 25.56 -20.49 -7.05
N ASN A 480 26.20 -20.00 -5.98
CA ASN A 480 25.59 -20.03 -4.65
C ASN A 480 24.36 -19.12 -4.63
N LEU A 481 23.25 -19.64 -4.11
CA LEU A 481 21.94 -18.98 -4.08
C LEU A 481 21.72 -18.30 -2.75
N TYR A 482 21.51 -16.98 -2.81
CA TYR A 482 21.22 -16.12 -1.68
C TYR A 482 19.78 -15.65 -1.73
N PHE A 483 19.06 -15.77 -0.62
CA PHE A 483 17.65 -15.41 -0.53
C PHE A 483 17.27 -15.05 0.90
N GLY A 484 16.31 -14.13 1.06
CA GLY A 484 15.65 -13.92 2.35
C GLY A 484 14.62 -15.02 2.59
N ALA A 485 14.43 -15.47 3.82
CA ALA A 485 13.39 -16.40 4.23
C ALA A 485 12.96 -16.18 5.68
N ARG A 486 11.74 -16.58 6.02
CA ARG A 486 11.23 -16.56 7.39
C ARG A 486 11.96 -17.59 8.23
N ASP A 487 12.30 -17.18 9.45
CA ASP A 487 12.90 -18.06 10.43
C ASP A 487 11.97 -19.25 10.75
N PRO A 488 12.41 -20.51 10.59
CA PRO A 488 11.58 -21.69 10.91
C PRO A 488 11.10 -21.73 12.37
N GLU A 489 11.81 -21.05 13.27
CA GLU A 489 11.43 -20.94 14.69
C GLU A 489 10.38 -19.84 14.95
N GLY A 490 9.96 -19.10 13.91
CA GLY A 490 8.91 -18.08 13.97
C GLY A 490 9.28 -16.81 14.74
N LYS A 491 10.57 -16.62 15.07
CA LYS A 491 11.02 -15.49 15.91
C LYS A 491 11.09 -14.16 15.16
N LYS A 492 11.28 -14.20 13.83
CA LYS A 492 11.48 -13.04 12.97
C LYS A 492 10.84 -13.23 11.61
N PHE A 493 10.58 -12.10 10.95
CA PHE A 493 9.92 -12.09 9.65
C PHE A 493 10.86 -12.49 8.50
N GLY A 494 12.14 -12.06 8.53
CA GLY A 494 13.10 -12.37 7.47
C GLY A 494 14.53 -12.52 7.99
N GLU A 495 15.24 -13.52 7.47
CA GLU A 495 16.66 -13.82 7.65
C GLU A 495 17.27 -14.17 6.27
N ILE A 496 18.55 -13.89 6.05
CA ILE A 496 19.23 -14.20 4.80
C ILE A 496 19.90 -15.58 4.90
N TYR A 497 19.61 -16.41 3.90
CA TYR A 497 20.14 -17.76 3.73
C TYR A 497 21.02 -17.85 2.49
N CYS A 498 21.93 -18.83 2.52
CA CYS A 498 22.75 -19.24 1.39
C CYS A 498 22.63 -20.75 1.17
N SER A 499 22.28 -21.17 -0.04
CA SER A 499 22.39 -22.55 -0.50
C SER A 499 23.54 -22.65 -1.50
N LYS A 500 24.52 -23.51 -1.22
CA LYS A 500 25.65 -23.72 -2.12
C LYS A 500 25.25 -24.57 -3.32
N PHE A 501 25.84 -24.28 -4.47
CA PHE A 501 25.68 -25.11 -5.66
C PHE A 501 26.86 -26.08 -5.80
N GLU A 502 26.61 -27.34 -5.47
CA GLU A 502 27.64 -28.38 -5.38
C GLU A 502 27.23 -29.58 -6.25
N ASN A 503 28.16 -30.07 -7.08
CA ASN A 503 27.94 -31.24 -7.94
C ASN A 503 26.66 -31.16 -8.80
N GLY A 504 26.31 -29.95 -9.26
CA GLY A 504 25.16 -29.72 -10.14
C GLY A 504 23.81 -29.57 -9.42
N VAL A 505 23.78 -29.61 -8.09
CA VAL A 505 22.55 -29.45 -7.29
C VAL A 505 22.75 -28.42 -6.18
N TYR A 506 21.63 -27.83 -5.74
CA TYR A 506 21.61 -26.99 -4.54
C TYR A 506 21.58 -27.87 -3.29
N VAL A 507 22.38 -27.52 -2.29
CA VAL A 507 22.39 -28.21 -0.98
C VAL A 507 21.48 -27.51 0.02
N LYS A 508 21.26 -28.13 1.18
CA LYS A 508 20.45 -27.52 2.24
C LYS A 508 20.98 -26.11 2.59
N PRO A 509 20.11 -25.09 2.63
CA PRO A 509 20.53 -23.72 2.92
C PRO A 509 20.94 -23.54 4.38
N GLU A 510 21.91 -22.65 4.59
CA GLU A 510 22.38 -22.22 5.91
C GLU A 510 22.10 -20.72 6.09
N LYS A 511 21.80 -20.31 7.32
CA LYS A 511 21.71 -18.88 7.67
C LYS A 511 23.08 -18.22 7.46
N LEU A 512 23.10 -17.03 6.88
CA LEU A 512 24.31 -16.20 6.92
C LEU A 512 24.65 -15.78 8.36
N CYS A 513 25.88 -15.30 8.54
CA CYS A 513 26.45 -14.93 9.84
C CYS A 513 25.69 -13.79 10.54
N THR A 514 25.98 -13.63 11.83
CA THR A 514 25.35 -12.62 12.72
C THR A 514 25.66 -11.17 12.36
N GLN A 515 26.73 -10.91 11.61
CA GLN A 515 27.04 -9.58 11.09
C GLN A 515 26.01 -9.11 10.05
N ILE A 516 25.34 -10.06 9.39
CA ILE A 516 24.29 -9.83 8.41
C ILE A 516 22.92 -10.04 9.07
N ASN A 517 22.68 -11.22 9.64
CA ASN A 517 21.43 -11.54 10.35
C ASN A 517 21.48 -11.01 11.79
N SER A 518 20.88 -9.84 12.02
CA SER A 518 20.84 -9.14 13.32
C SER A 518 19.54 -9.42 14.08
N GLU A 519 19.24 -8.83 15.24
CA GLU A 519 17.91 -8.99 15.86
C GLU A 519 16.73 -8.43 15.02
N ASN A 520 17.01 -7.68 13.97
CA ASN A 520 16.02 -7.10 13.06
C ASN A 520 15.54 -8.14 12.04
N SER A 521 14.69 -7.73 11.09
CA SER A 521 14.33 -8.58 9.94
C SER A 521 15.13 -8.16 8.72
N GLU A 522 15.84 -9.11 8.13
CA GLU A 522 16.65 -8.91 6.92
C GLU A 522 16.00 -9.57 5.69
N GLY A 523 16.10 -8.89 4.55
CA GLY A 523 15.46 -9.31 3.31
C GLY A 523 16.25 -8.91 2.06
N SER A 524 15.75 -9.40 0.92
CA SER A 524 16.19 -9.05 -0.44
C SER A 524 17.70 -8.98 -0.69
N PRO A 525 18.46 -10.05 -0.45
CA PRO A 525 19.91 -10.04 -0.65
C PRO A 525 20.31 -9.87 -2.12
N ASN A 526 21.32 -9.04 -2.34
CA ASN A 526 22.05 -8.89 -3.59
C ASN A 526 23.55 -9.12 -3.34
N ILE A 527 24.00 -10.36 -3.58
CA ILE A 527 25.42 -10.71 -3.57
C ILE A 527 26.11 -10.17 -4.83
N SER A 528 27.31 -9.64 -4.68
CA SER A 528 28.13 -9.26 -5.84
C SER A 528 28.57 -10.50 -6.63
N PRO A 529 28.82 -10.40 -7.95
CA PRO A 529 29.22 -11.57 -8.74
C PRO A 529 30.45 -12.33 -8.20
N ASP A 530 31.45 -11.63 -7.69
CA ASP A 530 32.64 -12.21 -7.04
C ASP A 530 32.40 -12.71 -5.61
N GLY A 531 31.29 -12.32 -4.98
CA GLY A 531 30.95 -12.67 -3.61
C GLY A 531 31.67 -11.82 -2.55
N ASP A 532 32.21 -10.66 -2.93
CA ASP A 532 33.02 -9.78 -2.08
C ASP A 532 32.21 -8.77 -1.27
N TYR A 533 30.94 -8.55 -1.61
CA TYR A 533 30.01 -7.78 -0.79
C TYR A 533 28.58 -8.26 -1.00
N ILE A 534 27.72 -7.99 -0.01
CA ILE A 534 26.28 -8.25 -0.07
C ILE A 534 25.53 -7.00 0.34
N LEU A 535 24.57 -6.60 -0.48
CA LEU A 535 23.57 -5.58 -0.17
C LEU A 535 22.27 -6.27 0.24
N PHE A 536 21.52 -5.67 1.16
CA PHE A 536 20.25 -6.22 1.62
C PHE A 536 19.39 -5.14 2.29
N ASP A 537 18.10 -5.40 2.42
CA ASP A 537 17.21 -4.57 3.23
C ASP A 537 17.15 -5.06 4.68
N ARG A 538 16.94 -4.12 5.60
CA ARG A 538 16.75 -4.40 7.02
C ARG A 538 15.61 -3.55 7.58
N ALA A 539 14.66 -4.21 8.23
CA ALA A 539 13.50 -3.61 8.89
C ALA A 539 13.64 -3.66 10.42
N LYS A 540 13.65 -2.50 11.08
CA LYS A 540 13.70 -2.39 12.54
C LYS A 540 12.29 -2.46 13.14
N GLN A 541 12.12 -3.12 14.30
CA GLN A 541 10.83 -3.13 15.01
C GLN A 541 10.38 -1.68 15.30
N GLY A 542 9.29 -1.27 14.67
CA GLY A 542 8.61 0.01 14.93
C GLY A 542 8.84 1.15 13.93
N ILE A 543 9.92 1.21 13.12
CA ILE A 543 10.16 2.28 12.11
C ILE A 543 11.13 1.83 10.98
N GLN A 544 10.76 2.12 9.71
CA GLN A 544 11.55 2.28 8.46
C GLN A 544 12.49 1.14 7.98
N MET A 545 12.21 0.58 6.78
CA MET A 545 13.14 -0.28 6.02
C MET A 545 14.23 0.56 5.34
N GLY A 546 15.48 0.10 5.41
CA GLY A 546 16.63 0.72 4.74
C GLY A 546 17.61 -0.30 4.17
N LEU A 547 18.49 0.17 3.28
CA LEU A 547 19.51 -0.67 2.64
C LEU A 547 20.82 -0.67 3.41
N PHE A 548 21.41 -1.85 3.54
CA PHE A 548 22.65 -2.12 4.24
C PHE A 548 23.62 -2.87 3.33
N ILE A 549 24.92 -2.66 3.57
CA ILE A 549 26.00 -3.37 2.88
C ILE A 549 26.93 -4.03 3.90
N SER A 550 27.37 -5.24 3.61
CA SER A 550 28.47 -5.92 4.32
C SER A 550 29.51 -6.39 3.30
N PHE A 551 30.79 -6.35 3.70
CA PHE A 551 31.92 -6.72 2.86
C PHE A 551 32.55 -8.00 3.36
N LYS A 552 33.04 -8.81 2.43
CA LYS A 552 33.79 -10.02 2.75
C LYS A 552 35.26 -9.66 2.99
N LYS A 553 35.82 -10.17 4.09
CA LYS A 553 37.22 -10.02 4.48
C LYS A 553 38.08 -11.12 3.84
N ASP A 554 39.40 -10.93 3.88
CA ASP A 554 40.38 -11.89 3.34
C ASP A 554 40.31 -13.28 4.01
N ASP A 555 39.91 -13.33 5.28
CA ASP A 555 39.70 -14.57 6.03
C ASP A 555 38.36 -15.28 5.70
N GLY A 556 37.57 -14.69 4.80
CA GLY A 556 36.26 -15.18 4.37
C GLY A 556 35.09 -14.80 5.28
N SER A 557 35.36 -14.13 6.42
CA SER A 557 34.31 -13.59 7.30
C SER A 557 33.69 -12.30 6.75
N TRP A 558 32.55 -11.90 7.30
CA TRP A 558 31.85 -10.67 6.90
C TRP A 558 32.13 -9.54 7.88
N THR A 559 32.17 -8.30 7.39
CA THR A 559 32.18 -7.09 8.22
C THR A 559 30.80 -6.85 8.82
N ASP A 560 30.72 -6.04 9.87
CA ASP A 560 29.43 -5.53 10.33
C ASP A 560 28.72 -4.78 9.20
N ALA A 561 27.40 -4.95 9.12
CA ALA A 561 26.58 -4.32 8.11
C ALA A 561 26.43 -2.82 8.36
N ARG A 562 26.65 -2.01 7.32
CA ARG A 562 26.62 -0.55 7.39
C ARG A 562 25.45 0.00 6.54
N PRO A 563 24.67 0.97 7.04
CA PRO A 563 23.63 1.60 6.24
C PRO A 563 24.25 2.40 5.08
N ILE A 564 23.60 2.41 3.91
CA ILE A 564 24.11 3.14 2.73
C ILE A 564 23.41 4.49 2.51
N ALA A 565 22.34 4.77 3.25
CA ALA A 565 21.43 5.91 3.02
C ALA A 565 22.15 7.26 2.92
N GLU A 566 23.08 7.56 3.83
CA GLU A 566 23.82 8.82 3.85
C GLU A 566 24.76 8.95 2.63
N VAL A 567 25.54 7.89 2.36
CA VAL A 567 26.55 7.88 1.30
C VAL A 567 25.89 7.90 -0.09
N ALA A 568 24.79 7.17 -0.26
CA ALA A 568 24.01 7.13 -1.49
C ALA A 568 22.96 8.25 -1.60
N LYS A 569 22.85 9.13 -0.59
CA LYS A 569 21.87 10.23 -0.54
C LYS A 569 20.43 9.76 -0.74
N ILE A 570 20.04 8.70 -0.03
CA ILE A 570 18.71 8.08 -0.09
C ILE A 570 17.97 8.35 1.24
N ASN A 571 16.85 9.08 1.19
CA ASN A 571 16.15 9.61 2.37
C ASN A 571 14.73 9.05 2.59
N SER A 572 14.42 7.88 2.02
CA SER A 572 13.08 7.26 2.02
C SER A 572 13.13 5.79 2.46
N VAL A 573 11.99 5.09 2.44
CA VAL A 573 11.91 3.64 2.59
C VAL A 573 12.46 2.97 1.32
N ASN A 574 13.31 1.96 1.46
CA ASN A 574 13.98 1.31 0.32
C ASN A 574 14.06 -0.21 0.50
N GLN A 575 13.85 -0.95 -0.59
CA GLN A 575 13.86 -2.42 -0.61
C GLN A 575 14.23 -2.99 -1.98
N CYS A 576 14.37 -4.32 -2.07
CA CYS A 576 14.60 -5.07 -3.32
C CYS A 576 15.78 -4.53 -4.14
N CYS A 577 16.97 -4.46 -3.55
CA CYS A 577 18.14 -3.89 -4.23
C CYS A 577 18.75 -4.83 -5.28
N TYR A 578 19.32 -4.25 -6.33
CA TYR A 578 20.07 -4.94 -7.37
C TYR A 578 21.24 -4.08 -7.85
N VAL A 579 22.46 -4.59 -7.82
CA VAL A 579 23.60 -3.96 -8.50
C VAL A 579 23.82 -4.64 -9.83
N THR A 580 23.98 -3.84 -10.88
CA THR A 580 24.28 -4.34 -12.24
C THR A 580 25.56 -5.17 -12.24
N HIS A 581 25.67 -6.17 -13.11
CA HIS A 581 26.83 -7.07 -13.11
C HIS A 581 28.16 -6.35 -13.39
N ASP A 582 28.11 -5.25 -14.14
CA ASP A 582 29.23 -4.35 -14.39
C ASP A 582 29.51 -3.34 -13.26
N ARG A 583 28.71 -3.36 -12.19
CA ARG A 583 28.81 -2.56 -10.96
C ARG A 583 28.67 -1.05 -11.17
N ASN A 584 28.12 -0.63 -12.29
CA ASN A 584 27.95 0.79 -12.56
C ASN A 584 26.77 1.38 -11.79
N PHE A 585 25.69 0.62 -11.61
CA PHE A 585 24.46 1.14 -11.02
C PHE A 585 23.88 0.23 -9.94
N LEU A 586 23.35 0.87 -8.90
CA LEU A 586 22.48 0.28 -7.90
C LEU A 586 21.04 0.66 -8.24
N PHE A 587 20.19 -0.34 -8.40
CA PHE A 587 18.75 -0.23 -8.50
C PHE A 587 18.10 -0.60 -7.17
N TYR A 588 16.98 0.04 -6.83
CA TYR A 588 16.17 -0.28 -5.65
C TYR A 588 14.74 0.25 -5.80
N ILE A 589 13.81 -0.31 -5.03
CA ILE A 589 12.42 0.14 -5.01
C ILE A 589 12.22 1.14 -3.88
N SER A 590 11.54 2.26 -4.15
CA SER A 590 11.29 3.29 -3.14
C SER A 590 9.98 4.05 -3.36
N GLY A 591 9.35 4.49 -2.27
CA GLY A 591 8.11 5.28 -2.25
C GLY A 591 8.35 6.79 -2.12
N TYR A 592 9.13 7.40 -3.02
CA TYR A 592 9.22 8.87 -3.06
C TYR A 592 7.93 9.48 -3.62
N GLY A 593 7.36 10.48 -2.93
CA GLY A 593 6.33 11.35 -3.49
C GLY A 593 4.99 10.68 -3.82
N ASN A 594 4.49 9.80 -2.94
CA ASN A 594 3.19 9.11 -3.03
C ASN A 594 3.07 8.02 -4.12
N SER A 595 4.15 7.62 -4.79
CA SER A 595 4.17 6.46 -5.71
C SER A 595 5.42 5.62 -5.52
N TRP A 596 5.27 4.30 -5.46
CA TRP A 596 6.40 3.37 -5.48
C TRP A 596 6.97 3.26 -6.90
N GLY A 597 8.30 3.25 -7.02
CA GLY A 597 8.98 3.16 -8.31
C GLY A 597 10.37 2.52 -8.18
N ALA A 598 10.92 2.09 -9.32
CA ALA A 598 12.29 1.62 -9.42
C ALA A 598 13.19 2.85 -9.56
N TYR A 599 14.14 2.98 -8.65
CA TYR A 599 15.13 4.04 -8.64
C TYR A 599 16.50 3.46 -8.95
N TRP A 600 17.34 4.29 -9.55
CA TRP A 600 18.75 3.95 -9.80
C TRP A 600 19.69 5.10 -9.43
N ILE A 601 20.90 4.72 -9.03
CA ILE A 601 22.02 5.59 -8.68
C ILE A 601 23.33 4.94 -9.11
N LYS A 602 24.39 5.74 -9.34
CA LYS A 602 25.75 5.23 -9.53
C LYS A 602 26.21 4.44 -8.29
N ALA A 603 26.86 3.30 -8.52
CA ALA A 603 27.31 2.39 -7.46
C ALA A 603 28.79 2.59 -7.05
N ASP A 604 29.47 3.61 -7.57
CA ASP A 604 30.87 3.96 -7.26
C ASP A 604 31.12 4.25 -5.77
N PHE A 605 30.07 4.55 -5.00
CA PHE A 605 30.16 4.72 -3.56
C PHE A 605 30.48 3.43 -2.81
N ILE A 606 30.21 2.25 -3.39
CA ILE A 606 30.49 0.96 -2.75
C ILE A 606 32.00 0.81 -2.51
N ASP A 607 32.82 1.19 -3.48
CA ASP A 607 34.28 1.15 -3.36
C ASP A 607 34.79 2.16 -2.33
N LYS A 608 34.17 3.35 -2.26
CA LYS A 608 34.46 4.34 -1.21
C LYS A 608 34.15 3.76 0.17
N MET A 609 33.00 3.12 0.35
CA MET A 609 32.64 2.46 1.61
C MET A 609 33.62 1.34 1.97
N ARG A 610 34.06 0.54 0.98
CA ARG A 610 35.08 -0.51 1.17
C ARG A 610 36.40 0.07 1.66
N SER A 611 36.89 1.16 1.07
CA SER A 611 38.17 1.78 1.45
C SER A 611 38.19 2.27 2.90
N THR A 612 37.08 2.85 3.40
CA THR A 612 36.98 3.33 4.80
C THR A 612 37.03 2.23 5.86
N ILE A 613 36.92 0.96 5.48
CA ILE A 613 37.04 -0.18 6.41
C ILE A 613 38.51 -0.46 6.71
N ASN A 614 39.39 -0.26 5.74
CA ASN A 614 40.83 -0.50 5.88
C ASN A 614 41.57 0.62 6.63
N ASP A 615 40.90 1.75 6.87
CA ASP A 615 41.44 2.91 7.59
C ASP A 615 41.14 2.92 9.10
N ILE A 616 40.51 1.86 9.65
CA ILE A 616 40.32 1.69 11.09
C ILE A 616 41.43 0.75 11.59
N PRO A 617 42.44 1.23 12.35
CA PRO A 617 43.43 0.35 12.93
C PRO A 617 42.79 -0.59 13.95
N ASP A 618 43.26 -1.84 14.01
CA ASP A 618 42.90 -2.91 14.96
C ASP A 618 43.27 -2.57 16.44
N GLU A 619 42.90 -1.39 16.95
CA GLU A 619 43.07 -1.02 18.36
C GLU A 619 41.85 -1.40 19.20
N ALA A 620 41.48 -2.69 19.21
CA ALA A 620 40.44 -3.20 20.12
C ALA A 620 40.76 -4.55 20.78
N ASN A 621 42.01 -5.04 20.71
CA ASN A 621 42.39 -6.34 21.29
C ASN A 621 43.34 -6.30 22.50
N ASN A 622 43.65 -5.12 23.05
CA ASN A 622 44.58 -4.98 24.19
C ASN A 622 43.94 -4.52 25.50
N ASN A 623 42.80 -5.09 25.90
CA ASN A 623 42.34 -5.02 27.30
C ASN A 623 41.80 -6.38 27.77
N LYS A 624 42.72 -7.27 28.16
CA LYS A 624 42.41 -8.34 29.12
C LYS A 624 42.67 -7.79 30.53
N PRO A 625 41.71 -7.87 31.47
CA PRO A 625 41.99 -7.55 32.86
C PRO A 625 42.78 -8.70 33.53
N GLU A 626 43.83 -8.35 34.28
CA GLU A 626 44.47 -9.19 35.30
C GLU A 626 43.57 -9.39 36.52
#